data_AF-T1L1L1-F1
#
_entry.id   AF-T1L1L1-F1
#
_cell.length_a   1.000
_cell.length_b   1.000
_cell.length_c   1.000
_cell.angle_alpha   90.00
_cell.angle_beta   90.00
_cell.angle_gamma   90.00
#
_symmetry.space_group_name_H-M   'P 1'
#
loop_
_entity.id
_entity.type
_entity.pdbx_description
1 polymer ?
#
loop_
_entity_poly.entity_id
_entity_poly.type
_entity_poly.pdbx_seq_one_letter_code
_entity_poly.pdbx_strand_id
1 'polypeptide(L)'
;MIIIKESEQIFRVVTCLIEEYFSTIPIEKIPRLGAPGEKYRDHQLIKQLPAYDLALAYSKFVETESRPKFHEFVEKRNIFNLDIGYVRPANENNKVCKNCGKDIRSREIIVIAPKLGEDNCWHPPCFVCTVCKELLVDLAYCVKNGCLYCERHFADTVRPRCSGCDEVTKSSLYNTSLNILTTHKYTHYKPFTLPFSFENTFLIKSQFLKLKAWSLKKIHI
;
A
#
# COMPACT_ATOMS: atom_id res chain seq x y z
N MET A 1 -13.71 35.80 18.09
CA MET A 1 -12.92 35.55 16.85
C MET A 1 -11.67 34.71 17.16
N ILE A 2 -11.81 33.44 17.57
CA ILE A 2 -10.67 32.56 17.91
C ILE A 2 -10.49 31.40 16.89
N ILE A 3 -11.49 31.13 16.06
CA ILE A 3 -11.51 29.96 15.15
C ILE A 3 -10.50 30.05 13.98
N ILE A 4 -9.92 31.22 13.69
CA ILE A 4 -8.98 31.39 12.55
C ILE A 4 -7.52 31.08 12.93
N LYS A 5 -7.12 31.19 14.21
CA LYS A 5 -5.73 30.92 14.63
C LYS A 5 -5.41 29.44 14.71
N GLU A 6 -6.37 28.61 15.11
CA GLU A 6 -6.19 27.17 15.19
C GLU A 6 -5.97 26.55 13.81
N SER A 7 -6.71 26.99 12.79
CA SER A 7 -6.56 26.46 11.42
C SER A 7 -5.23 26.85 10.78
N GLU A 8 -4.73 28.08 10.97
CA GLU A 8 -3.40 28.49 10.49
C GLU A 8 -2.27 27.77 11.23
N GLN A 9 -2.41 27.55 12.54
CA GLN A 9 -1.41 26.85 13.34
C GLN A 9 -1.38 25.35 13.02
N ILE A 10 -2.55 24.72 12.84
CA ILE A 10 -2.66 23.35 12.33
C ILE A 10 -2.04 23.25 10.93
N PHE A 11 -2.35 24.17 10.03
CA PHE A 11 -1.78 24.19 8.68
C PHE A 11 -0.26 24.31 8.69
N ARG A 12 0.30 25.19 9.54
CA ARG A 12 1.75 25.34 9.73
C ARG A 12 2.40 24.06 10.26
N VAL A 13 1.81 23.43 11.27
CA VAL A 13 2.31 22.18 11.87
C VAL A 13 2.28 21.04 10.86
N VAL A 14 1.18 20.88 10.11
CA VAL A 14 1.07 19.86 9.05
C VAL A 14 2.10 20.10 7.95
N THR A 15 2.31 21.36 7.55
CA THR A 15 3.30 21.70 6.52
C THR A 15 4.72 21.37 6.97
N CYS A 16 5.10 21.69 8.21
CA CYS A 16 6.42 21.34 8.75
C CYS A 16 6.64 19.83 8.82
N LEU A 17 5.64 19.07 9.25
CA LEU A 17 5.71 17.60 9.32
C LEU A 17 5.91 16.97 7.94
N ILE A 18 5.24 17.51 6.91
CA ILE A 18 5.42 17.07 5.51
C ILE A 18 6.84 17.34 5.03
N GLU A 19 7.37 18.53 5.29
CA GLU A 19 8.73 18.91 4.89
C GLU A 19 9.80 18.07 5.60
N GLU A 20 9.63 17.82 6.90
CA GLU A 20 10.50 16.92 7.67
C GLU A 20 10.44 15.50 7.10
N TYR A 21 9.25 14.95 6.83
CA TYR A 21 9.11 13.66 6.18
C TYR A 21 9.82 13.62 4.81
N PHE A 22 9.58 14.61 3.95
CA PHE A 22 10.21 14.70 2.63
C PHE A 22 11.74 14.77 2.69
N SER A 23 12.30 15.38 3.74
CA SER A 23 13.76 15.41 3.95
C SER A 23 14.37 14.03 4.21
N THR A 24 13.57 13.04 4.60
CA THR A 24 14.03 11.67 4.94
C THR A 24 13.98 10.69 3.76
N ILE A 25 13.46 11.10 2.61
CA ILE A 25 13.31 10.25 1.42
C ILE A 25 14.05 10.85 0.20
N PRO A 26 14.46 10.02 -0.78
CA PRO A 26 15.13 10.52 -1.98
C PRO A 26 14.27 11.49 -2.78
N ILE A 27 14.90 12.50 -3.39
CA ILE A 27 14.22 13.60 -4.08
C ILE A 27 13.32 13.12 -5.22
N GLU A 28 13.75 12.07 -5.92
CA GLU A 28 13.03 11.42 -7.01
C GLU A 28 11.80 10.63 -6.54
N LYS A 29 11.64 10.42 -5.23
CA LYS A 29 10.48 9.75 -4.61
C LYS A 29 9.53 10.72 -3.91
N ILE A 30 9.86 12.01 -3.83
CA ILE A 30 9.04 13.04 -3.18
C ILE A 30 7.85 13.41 -4.08
N PRO A 31 6.59 13.16 -3.68
CA PRO A 31 5.41 13.38 -4.52
C PRO A 31 4.98 14.87 -4.55
N ARG A 32 5.86 15.78 -4.96
CA ARG A 32 5.50 17.19 -5.22
C ARG A 32 4.93 17.34 -6.62
N LEU A 33 3.87 18.14 -6.75
CA LEU A 33 3.26 18.47 -8.06
C LEU A 33 4.31 19.07 -9.00
N GLY A 34 4.41 18.54 -10.22
CA GLY A 34 5.38 18.93 -11.23
C GLY A 34 6.78 18.35 -11.06
N ALA A 35 7.08 17.65 -9.96
CA ALA A 35 8.38 17.04 -9.71
C ALA A 35 8.47 15.60 -10.26
N PRO A 36 9.68 15.04 -10.49
CA PRO A 36 9.85 13.65 -10.91
C PRO A 36 9.15 12.64 -9.99
N GLY A 37 9.09 12.94 -8.69
CA GLY A 37 8.45 12.08 -7.70
C GLY A 37 6.94 11.97 -7.81
N GLU A 38 6.25 12.89 -8.51
CA GLU A 38 4.82 12.74 -8.84
C GLU A 38 4.60 11.53 -9.77
N LYS A 39 5.40 11.43 -10.83
CA LYS A 39 5.32 10.30 -11.77
C LYS A 39 5.70 8.98 -11.10
N TYR A 40 6.74 9.02 -10.26
CA TYR A 40 7.12 7.87 -9.44
C TYR A 40 5.95 7.43 -8.55
N ARG A 41 5.29 8.37 -7.87
CA ARG A 41 4.16 8.10 -6.98
C ARG A 41 2.99 7.45 -7.71
N ASP A 42 2.63 7.95 -8.88
CA ASP A 42 1.59 7.38 -9.73
C ASP A 42 1.97 5.97 -10.21
N HIS A 43 3.22 5.75 -10.61
CA HIS A 43 3.71 4.41 -10.95
C HIS A 43 3.61 3.43 -9.76
N GLN A 44 3.96 3.88 -8.56
CA GLN A 44 3.86 3.05 -7.36
C GLN A 44 2.41 2.74 -6.98
N LEU A 45 1.44 3.64 -7.17
CA LEU A 45 0.00 3.33 -6.97
C LEU A 45 -0.42 2.15 -7.82
N ILE A 46 -0.10 2.21 -9.11
CA ILE A 46 -0.55 1.22 -10.10
C ILE A 46 0.14 -0.13 -9.84
N LYS A 47 1.44 -0.10 -9.56
CA LYS A 47 2.23 -1.31 -9.30
C LYS A 47 1.84 -1.98 -7.99
N GLN A 48 1.61 -1.20 -6.94
CA GLN A 48 1.39 -1.73 -5.60
C GLN A 48 -0.08 -2.02 -5.28
N LEU A 49 -1.04 -1.39 -5.97
CA LEU A 49 -2.49 -1.55 -5.77
C LEU A 49 -3.17 -1.96 -7.10
N PRO A 50 -2.95 -3.19 -7.60
CA PRO A 50 -3.44 -3.59 -8.91
C PRO A 50 -4.97 -3.63 -8.95
N ALA A 51 -5.59 -2.99 -9.94
CA ALA A 51 -7.06 -2.92 -10.07
C ALA A 51 -7.76 -4.29 -10.06
N TYR A 52 -7.08 -5.33 -10.54
CA TYR A 52 -7.55 -6.73 -10.51
C TYR A 52 -7.83 -7.27 -9.11
N ASP A 53 -7.14 -6.77 -8.08
CA ASP A 53 -7.39 -7.15 -6.68
C ASP A 53 -8.45 -6.29 -6.03
N LEU A 54 -8.78 -5.17 -6.65
CA LEU A 54 -9.68 -4.18 -6.07
C LEU A 54 -11.13 -4.41 -6.49
N ALA A 55 -11.38 -4.89 -7.72
CA ALA A 55 -12.73 -5.18 -8.19
C ALA A 55 -12.78 -6.28 -9.26
N LEU A 56 -13.84 -7.10 -9.19
CA LEU A 56 -14.15 -8.12 -10.20
C LEU A 56 -14.36 -7.54 -11.60
N ALA A 57 -14.77 -6.27 -11.72
CA ALA A 57 -14.95 -5.59 -13.00
C ALA A 57 -13.67 -5.58 -13.86
N TYR A 58 -12.50 -5.62 -13.22
CA TYR A 58 -11.21 -5.69 -13.90
C TYR A 58 -10.76 -7.13 -14.14
N SER A 59 -11.33 -8.10 -13.42
CA SER A 59 -10.98 -9.52 -13.52
C SER A 59 -11.77 -10.23 -14.62
N LYS A 60 -11.28 -10.14 -15.86
CA LYS A 60 -11.96 -10.70 -17.05
C LYS A 60 -12.13 -12.23 -17.04
N PHE A 61 -11.27 -12.94 -16.32
CA PHE A 61 -11.21 -14.41 -16.36
C PHE A 61 -11.55 -15.09 -15.02
N VAL A 62 -12.09 -14.33 -14.05
CA VAL A 62 -12.59 -14.96 -12.82
C VAL A 62 -13.94 -15.60 -13.11
N GLU A 63 -13.96 -16.93 -13.09
CA GLU A 63 -15.17 -17.73 -13.28
C GLU A 63 -16.21 -17.43 -12.20
N THR A 64 -17.49 -17.53 -12.55
CA THR A 64 -18.61 -17.18 -11.65
C THR A 64 -18.54 -17.92 -10.32
N GLU A 65 -18.15 -19.20 -10.34
CA GLU A 65 -17.99 -20.07 -9.16
C GLU A 65 -16.88 -19.59 -8.20
N SER A 66 -15.91 -18.83 -8.71
CA SER A 66 -14.76 -18.34 -7.96
C SER A 66 -14.96 -16.94 -7.38
N ARG A 67 -16.06 -16.27 -7.75
CA ARG A 67 -16.41 -14.93 -7.24
C ARG A 67 -16.57 -14.87 -5.72
N PRO A 68 -17.20 -15.84 -5.03
CA PRO A 68 -17.30 -15.82 -3.57
C PRO A 68 -15.92 -15.80 -2.90
N LYS A 69 -14.97 -16.61 -3.39
CA LYS A 69 -13.58 -16.63 -2.90
C LYS A 69 -12.86 -15.29 -3.14
N PHE A 70 -13.17 -14.59 -4.24
CA PHE A 70 -12.65 -13.25 -4.49
C PHE A 70 -13.20 -12.24 -3.47
N HIS A 71 -14.51 -12.24 -3.23
CA HIS A 71 -15.14 -11.33 -2.27
C HIS A 71 -14.60 -11.57 -0.86
N GLU A 72 -14.50 -12.84 -0.45
CA GLU A 72 -13.91 -13.22 0.83
C GLU A 72 -12.46 -12.74 0.96
N PHE A 73 -11.65 -12.87 -0.10
CA PHE A 73 -10.29 -12.35 -0.11
C PHE A 73 -10.25 -10.83 0.09
N VAL A 74 -11.05 -10.08 -0.67
CA VAL A 74 -11.11 -8.60 -0.58
C VAL A 74 -11.57 -8.16 0.81
N GLU A 75 -12.59 -8.81 1.35
CA GLU A 75 -13.13 -8.52 2.68
C GLU A 75 -12.10 -8.81 3.77
N LYS A 76 -11.51 -10.02 3.79
CA LYS A 76 -10.46 -10.37 4.76
C LYS A 76 -9.27 -9.45 4.65
N ARG A 77 -8.82 -9.13 3.43
CA ARG A 77 -7.73 -8.17 3.20
C ARG A 77 -8.08 -6.83 3.83
N ASN A 78 -9.22 -6.24 3.48
CA ASN A 78 -9.60 -4.90 3.93
C ASN A 78 -9.77 -4.83 5.45
N ILE A 79 -10.34 -5.87 6.08
CA ILE A 79 -10.59 -5.89 7.53
C ILE A 79 -9.32 -6.26 8.30
N PHE A 80 -8.65 -7.35 7.95
CA PHE A 80 -7.62 -7.97 8.80
C PHE A 80 -6.19 -7.77 8.35
N ASN A 81 -5.93 -7.34 7.11
CA ASN A 81 -4.54 -7.22 6.62
C ASN A 81 -4.15 -5.81 6.19
N LEU A 82 -5.06 -5.05 5.57
CA LEU A 82 -4.81 -3.73 4.99
C LEU A 82 -4.92 -2.59 6.01
N ASP A 83 -4.02 -1.63 5.94
CA ASP A 83 -4.11 -0.37 6.69
C ASP A 83 -3.26 0.74 6.04
N ILE A 84 -3.26 1.94 6.62
CA ILE A 84 -2.43 3.09 6.21
C ILE A 84 -1.46 3.49 7.31
N GLY A 85 -0.20 3.71 6.93
CA GLY A 85 0.83 4.16 7.86
C GLY A 85 0.68 5.67 8.09
N TYR A 86 0.77 6.11 9.35
CA TYR A 86 0.73 7.54 9.69
C TYR A 86 2.08 8.02 10.21
N VAL A 87 2.39 9.26 9.84
CA VAL A 87 3.64 9.94 10.17
C VAL A 87 3.41 10.83 11.38
N ARG A 88 4.30 10.74 12.38
CA ARG A 88 4.30 11.65 13.54
C ARG A 88 5.72 11.83 14.08
N PRO A 89 5.98 12.87 14.88
CA PRO A 89 7.20 12.94 15.68
C PRO A 89 7.22 11.86 16.77
N ALA A 90 8.41 11.33 17.08
CA ALA A 90 8.63 10.46 18.21
C ALA A 90 8.42 11.23 19.52
N ASN A 91 7.55 10.71 20.39
CA ASN A 91 7.16 11.32 21.67
C ASN A 91 8.18 11.05 22.80
N GLU A 92 8.92 9.95 22.73
CA GLU A 92 9.79 9.46 23.80
C GLU A 92 11.19 9.12 23.25
N ASN A 93 12.17 9.16 24.14
CA ASN A 93 13.46 8.51 23.90
C ASN A 93 13.31 7.00 24.15
N ASN A 94 14.07 6.16 23.43
CA ASN A 94 14.08 4.67 23.51
C ASN A 94 13.09 3.92 22.59
N LYS A 95 12.59 4.54 21.53
CA LYS A 95 11.91 3.78 20.46
C LYS A 95 12.96 3.14 19.54
N VAL A 96 12.72 1.91 19.10
CA VAL A 96 13.63 1.17 18.21
C VAL A 96 12.92 0.87 16.90
N CYS A 97 13.56 1.20 15.78
CA CYS A 97 12.98 0.95 14.47
C CYS A 97 12.86 -0.55 14.19
N LYS A 98 11.66 -1.00 13.86
CA LYS A 98 11.35 -2.43 13.65
C LYS A 98 11.99 -3.06 12.41
N ASN A 99 12.53 -2.28 11.48
CA ASN A 99 13.20 -2.80 10.28
C ASN A 99 14.72 -2.76 10.38
N CYS A 100 15.31 -1.63 10.79
CA CYS A 100 16.78 -1.52 10.87
C CYS A 100 17.37 -1.81 12.25
N GLY A 101 16.54 -1.93 13.29
CA GLY A 101 16.98 -2.20 14.66
C GLY A 101 17.72 -1.05 15.36
N LYS A 102 17.84 0.12 14.70
CA LYS A 102 18.49 1.31 15.27
C LYS A 102 17.52 2.09 16.14
N ASP A 103 18.07 2.76 17.15
CA ASP A 103 17.33 3.69 18.01
C ASP A 103 16.80 4.87 17.20
N ILE A 104 15.61 5.32 17.60
CA ILE A 104 14.93 6.51 17.12
C ILE A 104 15.04 7.57 18.22
N ARG A 105 15.56 8.74 17.87
CA ARG A 105 15.71 9.84 18.83
C ARG A 105 14.38 10.55 19.05
N SER A 106 14.22 11.18 20.21
CA SER A 106 13.05 12.05 20.45
C SER A 106 12.95 13.12 19.36
N ARG A 107 11.71 13.39 18.93
CA ARG A 107 11.34 14.31 17.85
C ARG A 107 11.74 13.89 16.43
N GLU A 108 12.44 12.77 16.23
CA GLU A 108 12.60 12.23 14.88
C GLU A 108 11.25 11.83 14.31
N ILE A 109 11.11 11.98 12.99
CA ILE A 109 9.91 11.55 12.29
C ILE A 109 9.86 10.03 12.22
N ILE A 110 8.72 9.48 12.62
CA ILE A 110 8.44 8.05 12.58
C ILE A 110 7.17 7.77 11.81
N VAL A 111 7.10 6.55 11.30
CA VAL A 111 5.90 5.94 10.75
C VAL A 111 5.39 4.92 11.75
N ILE A 112 4.09 4.95 12.01
CA ILE A 112 3.40 3.94 12.82
C ILE A 112 2.53 3.10 11.90
N ALA A 113 2.54 1.79 12.14
CA ALA A 113 1.62 0.83 11.54
C ALA A 113 0.58 0.40 12.59
N PRO A 114 -0.61 1.03 12.63
CA PRO A 114 -1.67 0.70 13.61
C PRO A 114 -1.95 -0.80 13.72
N LYS A 115 -1.91 -1.49 12.58
CA LYS A 115 -2.21 -2.92 12.48
C LYS A 115 -1.17 -3.83 13.13
N LEU A 116 0.03 -3.31 13.37
CA LEU A 116 1.08 -3.97 14.14
C LEU A 116 1.10 -3.45 15.59
N GLY A 117 0.25 -2.51 15.97
CA GLY A 117 0.22 -1.88 17.29
C GLY A 117 0.97 -0.54 17.32
N GLU A 118 0.52 0.37 18.17
CA GLU A 118 1.00 1.76 18.22
C GLU A 118 2.43 1.92 18.73
N ASP A 119 2.94 0.90 19.42
CA ASP A 119 4.33 0.85 19.91
C ASP A 119 5.34 0.47 18.82
N ASN A 120 4.87 -0.12 17.73
CA ASN A 120 5.74 -0.45 16.62
C ASN A 120 5.93 0.78 15.71
N CYS A 121 7.20 1.13 15.51
CA CYS A 121 7.59 2.31 14.77
C CYS A 121 8.73 2.01 13.78
N TRP A 122 8.75 2.80 12.71
CA TRP A 122 9.74 2.72 11.65
C TRP A 122 10.27 4.10 11.33
N HIS A 123 11.55 4.19 10.98
CA HIS A 123 12.01 5.34 10.21
C HIS A 123 11.23 5.37 8.87
N PRO A 124 10.93 6.56 8.32
CA PRO A 124 10.33 6.70 7.00
C PRO A 124 10.97 5.84 5.88
N PRO A 125 12.30 5.84 5.68
CA PRO A 125 12.93 4.99 4.66
C PRO A 125 12.91 3.49 5.01
N CYS A 126 12.61 3.14 6.25
CA CYS A 126 12.53 1.76 6.74
C CYS A 126 11.12 1.16 6.63
N PHE A 127 10.10 1.98 6.34
CA PHE A 127 8.73 1.53 6.18
C PHE A 127 8.48 1.07 4.74
N VAL A 128 9.00 -0.12 4.43
CA VAL A 128 9.08 -0.67 3.07
C VAL A 128 8.44 -2.06 2.98
N CYS A 129 8.02 -2.44 1.77
CA CYS A 129 7.56 -3.78 1.49
C CYS A 129 8.69 -4.80 1.72
N THR A 130 8.36 -5.92 2.38
CA THR A 130 9.31 -7.00 2.65
C THR A 130 9.93 -7.58 1.37
N VAL A 131 9.16 -7.62 0.26
CA VAL A 131 9.56 -8.23 -1.01
C VAL A 131 10.27 -7.23 -1.93
N CYS A 132 9.59 -6.18 -2.40
CA CYS A 132 10.20 -5.24 -3.36
C CYS A 132 11.01 -4.10 -2.73
N LYS A 133 11.01 -3.97 -1.39
CA LYS A 133 11.67 -2.88 -0.67
C LYS A 133 11.21 -1.46 -1.05
N GLU A 134 10.07 -1.34 -1.72
CA GLU A 134 9.48 -0.03 -2.04
C GLU A 134 8.78 0.58 -0.82
N LEU A 135 8.81 1.91 -0.75
CA LEU A 135 8.17 2.68 0.31
C LEU A 135 6.67 2.38 0.34
N LEU A 136 6.15 2.21 1.55
CA LEU A 136 4.73 2.01 1.84
C LEU A 136 4.10 3.25 2.49
N VAL A 137 4.90 4.25 2.86
CA VAL A 137 4.40 5.53 3.39
C VAL A 137 3.66 6.27 2.30
N ASP A 138 2.53 6.90 2.67
CA ASP A 138 1.57 7.51 1.74
C ASP A 138 0.95 6.48 0.77
N LEU A 139 1.14 5.18 0.98
CA LEU A 139 0.43 4.07 0.33
C LEU A 139 -0.32 3.24 1.38
N ALA A 140 -1.10 2.26 0.92
CA ALA A 140 -1.66 1.26 1.80
C ALA A 140 -0.65 0.12 1.98
N TYR A 141 -0.59 -0.44 3.19
CA TYR A 141 0.22 -1.62 3.49
C TYR A 141 -0.65 -2.77 3.96
N CYS A 142 -0.19 -3.99 3.73
CA CYS A 142 -0.76 -5.21 4.27
C CYS A 142 0.17 -5.83 5.32
N VAL A 143 -0.42 -6.41 6.36
CA VAL A 143 0.30 -7.16 7.38
C VAL A 143 0.01 -8.65 7.23
N LYS A 144 1.07 -9.45 7.24
CA LYS A 144 1.01 -10.90 7.37
C LYS A 144 2.19 -11.40 8.19
N ASN A 145 1.93 -12.18 9.23
CA ASN A 145 2.95 -12.75 10.13
C ASN A 145 3.92 -11.71 10.70
N GLY A 146 3.42 -10.52 11.06
CA GLY A 146 4.24 -9.42 11.57
C GLY A 146 5.06 -8.65 10.52
N CYS A 147 5.02 -9.05 9.25
CA CYS A 147 5.76 -8.39 8.18
C CYS A 147 4.88 -7.46 7.34
N LEU A 148 5.50 -6.40 6.81
CA LEU A 148 4.87 -5.40 5.95
C LEU A 148 4.96 -5.81 4.47
N TYR A 149 3.84 -5.73 3.77
CA TYR A 149 3.75 -6.01 2.34
C TYR A 149 3.02 -4.87 1.62
N CYS A 150 3.36 -4.59 0.36
CA CYS A 150 2.43 -3.88 -0.49
C CYS A 150 1.24 -4.80 -0.83
N GLU A 151 0.13 -4.23 -1.29
CA GLU A 151 -1.08 -5.01 -1.58
C GLU A 151 -0.80 -6.10 -2.62
N ARG A 152 -0.08 -5.77 -3.70
CA ARG A 152 0.35 -6.75 -4.72
C ARG A 152 1.07 -7.96 -4.13
N HIS A 153 2.15 -7.74 -3.36
CA HIS A 153 2.90 -8.86 -2.79
C HIS A 153 2.13 -9.59 -1.71
N PHE A 154 1.25 -8.92 -0.97
CA PHE A 154 0.35 -9.60 -0.04
C PHE A 154 -0.59 -10.53 -0.81
N ALA A 155 -1.22 -10.04 -1.87
CA ALA A 155 -2.11 -10.81 -2.73
C ALA A 155 -1.39 -12.01 -3.34
N ASP A 156 -0.15 -11.86 -3.79
CA ASP A 156 0.66 -12.98 -4.31
C ASP A 156 0.84 -14.11 -3.28
N THR A 157 0.85 -13.80 -1.97
CA THR A 157 0.91 -14.83 -0.91
C THR A 157 -0.41 -15.57 -0.64
N VAL A 158 -1.52 -15.11 -1.21
CA VAL A 158 -2.86 -15.68 -1.01
C VAL A 158 -3.44 -16.22 -2.32
N ARG A 159 -3.16 -15.54 -3.44
CA ARG A 159 -3.67 -15.78 -4.79
C ARG A 159 -2.53 -15.55 -5.79
N PRO A 160 -1.56 -16.48 -5.92
CA PRO A 160 -0.43 -16.34 -6.83
C PRO A 160 -0.84 -16.01 -8.27
N ARG A 161 -0.24 -14.95 -8.80
CA ARG A 161 -0.43 -14.46 -10.16
C ARG A 161 0.47 -15.18 -11.17
N CYS A 162 0.05 -15.16 -12.43
CA CYS A 162 0.92 -15.49 -13.55
C CYS A 162 1.85 -14.29 -13.83
N SER A 163 3.17 -14.55 -13.90
CA SER A 163 4.18 -13.51 -14.16
C SER A 163 4.13 -12.90 -15.56
N GLY A 164 3.36 -13.48 -16.50
CA GLY A 164 3.24 -13.02 -17.89
C GLY A 164 2.04 -12.11 -18.16
N CYS A 165 0.95 -12.22 -17.40
CA CYS A 165 -0.27 -11.41 -17.59
C CYS A 165 -0.73 -10.67 -16.33
N ASP A 166 -0.05 -10.84 -15.20
CA ASP A 166 -0.44 -10.30 -13.88
C ASP A 166 -1.83 -10.74 -13.39
N GLU A 167 -2.48 -11.70 -14.05
CA GLU A 167 -3.77 -12.26 -13.63
C GLU A 167 -3.60 -13.43 -12.64
N VAL A 168 -4.58 -13.60 -11.76
CA VAL A 168 -4.60 -14.71 -10.81
C VAL A 168 -4.81 -16.02 -11.56
N THR A 169 -3.92 -16.99 -11.35
CA THR A 169 -3.96 -18.28 -12.03
C THR A 169 -5.20 -19.09 -11.62
N LYS A 170 -5.84 -19.80 -12.57
CA LYS A 170 -6.97 -20.72 -12.28
C LYS A 170 -6.62 -21.76 -11.20
N SER A 171 -5.34 -22.13 -11.09
CA SER A 171 -4.84 -23.12 -10.14
C SER A 171 -4.73 -22.62 -8.69
N SER A 172 -4.74 -21.31 -8.43
CA SER A 172 -4.62 -20.78 -7.06
C SER A 172 -5.87 -20.99 -6.19
N LEU A 173 -6.89 -21.67 -6.73
CA LEU A 173 -8.17 -21.94 -6.07
C LEU A 173 -8.30 -23.39 -5.59
N TYR A 174 -7.29 -24.23 -5.87
CA TYR A 174 -7.16 -25.62 -5.43
C TYR A 174 -5.82 -25.81 -4.70
N ASN A 175 -5.86 -26.27 -3.45
CA ASN A 175 -4.68 -26.55 -2.62
C ASN A 175 -3.95 -27.82 -3.11
N THR A 176 -3.38 -27.80 -4.32
CA THR A 176 -2.58 -28.94 -4.79
C THR A 176 -1.25 -28.44 -5.35
N SER A 177 -0.19 -28.77 -4.63
CA SER A 177 1.21 -28.39 -4.84
C SER A 177 1.87 -29.05 -6.07
N LEU A 178 1.13 -29.35 -7.14
CA LEU A 178 1.69 -30.00 -8.33
C LEU A 178 1.53 -29.14 -9.59
N ASN A 179 2.68 -28.74 -10.15
CA ASN A 179 2.87 -28.25 -11.53
C ASN A 179 2.27 -26.87 -11.90
N ILE A 180 2.57 -25.85 -11.10
CA ILE A 180 2.18 -24.44 -11.37
C ILE A 180 2.85 -23.85 -12.63
N LEU A 181 3.99 -24.39 -13.08
CA LEU A 181 4.81 -23.78 -14.14
C LEU A 181 4.51 -24.24 -15.58
N THR A 182 3.75 -25.32 -15.79
CA THR A 182 3.67 -25.97 -17.11
C THR A 182 2.39 -25.67 -17.89
N THR A 183 1.26 -25.36 -17.24
CA THR A 183 -0.02 -25.20 -17.95
C THR A 183 -0.29 -23.78 -18.44
N HIS A 184 0.28 -22.74 -17.82
CA HIS A 184 0.09 -21.34 -18.23
C HIS A 184 1.09 -20.85 -19.30
N LYS A 185 2.11 -21.66 -19.64
CA LYS A 185 3.11 -21.32 -20.68
C LYS A 185 2.55 -21.41 -22.11
N TYR A 186 1.51 -22.21 -22.34
CA TYR A 186 1.05 -22.53 -23.70
C TYR A 186 0.00 -21.56 -24.29
N THR A 187 -0.48 -20.55 -23.55
CA THR A 187 -1.52 -19.62 -24.02
C THR A 187 -1.02 -18.20 -24.29
N HIS A 188 0.27 -17.90 -24.13
CA HIS A 188 0.86 -16.60 -24.46
C HIS A 188 1.17 -16.46 -25.96
N TYR A 189 0.14 -16.48 -26.80
CA TYR A 189 0.19 -15.93 -28.16
C TYR A 189 -0.70 -14.68 -28.24
N LYS A 190 -0.25 -13.60 -27.58
CA LYS A 190 -0.39 -12.19 -28.01
C LYS A 190 0.09 -11.27 -26.88
N PRO A 191 1.02 -10.34 -27.13
CA PRO A 191 1.31 -9.28 -26.18
C PRO A 191 0.10 -8.33 -26.18
N PHE A 192 -0.77 -8.46 -25.19
CA PHE A 192 -1.85 -7.52 -25.00
C PHE A 192 -1.36 -6.38 -24.11
N THR A 193 -0.88 -5.32 -24.75
CA THR A 193 -0.78 -4.00 -24.11
C THR A 193 -2.21 -3.57 -23.80
N LEU A 194 -2.64 -3.69 -22.53
CA LEU A 194 -3.84 -2.99 -22.10
C LEU A 194 -3.62 -1.50 -22.35
N PRO A 195 -4.57 -0.80 -23.02
CA PRO A 195 -4.52 0.65 -23.05
C PRO A 195 -4.63 1.11 -21.59
N PHE A 196 -3.57 1.76 -21.14
CA PHE A 196 -3.42 2.37 -19.83
C PHE A 196 -4.47 3.49 -19.73
N SER A 197 -5.71 3.15 -19.35
CA SER A 197 -6.78 4.14 -19.28
C SER A 197 -6.69 4.94 -17.98
N PHE A 198 -6.92 6.25 -18.10
CA PHE A 198 -6.99 7.23 -17.03
C PHE A 198 -7.95 6.83 -15.88
N GLU A 199 -8.95 6.00 -16.18
CA GLU A 199 -9.96 5.48 -15.24
C GLU A 199 -9.36 4.61 -14.11
N ASN A 200 -8.31 3.83 -14.39
CA ASN A 200 -7.68 2.97 -13.38
C ASN A 200 -7.00 3.79 -12.29
N THR A 201 -6.33 4.88 -12.67
CA THR A 201 -5.68 5.81 -11.73
C THR A 201 -6.72 6.51 -10.85
N PHE A 202 -7.86 6.92 -11.42
CA PHE A 202 -8.94 7.57 -10.67
C PHE A 202 -9.56 6.63 -9.62
N LEU A 203 -9.75 5.36 -9.95
CA LEU A 203 -10.32 4.38 -9.01
C LEU A 203 -9.35 3.98 -7.92
N ILE A 204 -8.06 3.80 -8.24
CA ILE A 204 -7.03 3.55 -7.22
C ILE A 204 -6.93 4.77 -6.29
N LYS A 205 -6.92 5.99 -6.84
CA LYS A 205 -6.96 7.23 -6.04
C LYS A 205 -8.26 7.34 -5.22
N SER A 206 -9.41 6.94 -5.76
CA SER A 206 -10.71 6.93 -5.06
C SER A 206 -10.75 5.91 -3.92
N GLN A 207 -10.28 4.68 -4.14
CA GLN A 207 -10.19 3.67 -3.09
C GLN A 207 -9.18 4.07 -2.02
N PHE A 208 -8.06 4.66 -2.42
CA PHE A 208 -7.08 5.20 -1.49
C PHE A 208 -7.65 6.37 -0.67
N LEU A 209 -8.45 7.25 -1.28
CA LEU A 209 -9.20 8.29 -0.57
C LEU A 209 -10.27 7.71 0.36
N LYS A 210 -10.96 6.62 -0.02
CA LYS A 210 -11.91 5.91 0.85
C LYS A 210 -11.20 5.26 2.04
N LEU A 211 -10.01 4.68 1.84
CA LEU A 211 -9.18 4.12 2.90
C LEU A 211 -8.63 5.21 3.82
N LYS A 212 -8.16 6.34 3.25
CA LYS A 212 -7.78 7.54 4.02
C LYS A 212 -8.97 8.08 4.82
N ALA A 213 -10.16 8.19 4.23
CA ALA A 213 -11.37 8.63 4.92
C ALA A 213 -11.82 7.64 6.01
N TRP A 214 -11.68 6.33 5.78
CA TRP A 214 -11.93 5.30 6.79
C TRP A 214 -10.94 5.38 7.95
N SER A 215 -9.65 5.64 7.67
CA SER A 215 -8.62 5.86 8.68
C SER A 215 -8.79 7.20 9.42
N LEU A 216 -9.18 8.28 8.73
CA LEU A 216 -9.43 9.60 9.32
C LEU A 216 -10.67 9.60 10.22
N LYS A 217 -11.65 8.73 9.97
CA LYS A 217 -12.77 8.49 10.89
C LYS A 217 -12.36 7.81 12.21
N LYS A 218 -11.15 7.26 12.31
CA LYS A 218 -10.56 6.84 13.60
C LYS A 218 -9.83 7.98 14.32
N ILE A 219 -9.66 9.15 13.68
CA ILE A 219 -9.18 10.38 14.31
C ILE A 219 -10.41 11.25 14.55
N HIS A 220 -11.25 10.88 15.50
CA HIS A 220 -12.13 11.79 16.22
C HIS A 220 -12.66 11.09 17.48
N ILE A 221 -12.16 11.60 18.62
CA ILE A 221 -12.52 11.31 20.02
C ILE A 221 -11.87 10.06 20.60
#